data_AF-A0A524PBT1-F1
#
_entry.id   AF-A0A524PBT1-F1
#
_cell.length_a   1.000
_cell.length_b   1.000
_cell.length_c   1.000
_cell.angle_alpha   90.00
_cell.angle_beta   90.00
_cell.angle_gamma   90.00
#
_symmetry.space_group_name_H-M   'P 1'
#
loop_
_entity.id
_entity.type
_entity.pdbx_description
1 polymer ?
#
loop_
_entity_poly.entity_id
_entity_poly.type
_entity_poly.pdbx_seq_one_letter_code
_entity_poly.pdbx_strand_id
1 'polypeptide(L)'
;MTLLSNPLSVFLINILLAGLLYCTGRWLAGPSISSPVKSSTYSSGEAPPTELAAPGYRPFFVLALFFAILHLGVLILGIGSSSVLVQIYLVGIFLALLALILG
;
A
#
# COMPACT_ATOMS: atom_id res chain seq x y z
N MET A 1 -5.86 -23.20 22.25
CA MET A 1 -5.77 -22.00 21.39
C MET A 1 -5.06 -22.39 20.11
N THR A 2 -5.73 -22.30 18.97
CA THR A 2 -5.25 -22.77 17.67
C THR A 2 -4.10 -21.91 17.14
N LEU A 3 -3.14 -22.52 16.44
CA LEU A 3 -1.97 -21.86 15.82
C LEU A 3 -2.36 -20.65 14.93
N LEU A 4 -3.56 -20.69 14.35
CA LEU A 4 -4.14 -19.63 13.51
C LEU A 4 -4.70 -18.42 14.29
N SER A 5 -4.76 -18.48 15.61
CA SER A 5 -5.29 -17.40 16.45
C SER A 5 -4.19 -16.55 17.11
N ASN A 6 -2.93 -16.97 17.03
CA ASN A 6 -1.80 -16.21 17.55
C ASN A 6 -1.24 -15.30 16.43
N PRO A 7 -1.24 -13.96 16.61
CA PRO A 7 -0.81 -13.02 15.57
C PRO A 7 0.62 -13.27 15.07
N LEU A 8 1.55 -13.61 15.97
CA LEU A 8 2.94 -13.90 15.63
C LEU A 8 3.04 -15.19 14.82
N SER A 9 2.29 -16.23 15.20
CA SER A 9 2.25 -17.48 14.45
C SER A 9 1.70 -17.28 13.03
N VAL A 10 0.62 -16.52 12.86
CA VAL A 10 0.05 -16.22 11.53
C VAL A 10 1.04 -15.45 10.67
N PHE A 11 1.73 -14.46 11.24
CA PHE A 11 2.75 -13.70 10.53
C PHE A 11 3.89 -14.61 10.02
N LEU A 12 4.41 -15.48 10.89
CA LEU A 12 5.49 -16.40 10.52
C LEU A 12 5.06 -17.41 9.45
N ILE A 13 3.83 -17.94 9.53
CA ILE A 13 3.28 -18.84 8.52
C ILE A 13 3.16 -18.14 7.16
N ASN A 14 2.71 -16.89 7.13
CA ASN A 14 2.60 -16.13 5.88
C ASN A 14 3.97 -15.83 5.26
N ILE A 15 4.97 -15.48 6.06
CA ILE A 15 6.35 -15.32 5.57
C ILE A 15 6.87 -16.64 5.01
N LEU A 16 6.67 -17.74 5.73
CA LEU A 16 7.10 -19.06 5.28
C LEU A 16 6.44 -19.44 3.96
N LEU A 17 5.13 -19.21 3.84
CA LEU A 17 4.38 -19.48 2.62
C LEU A 17 4.85 -18.61 1.45
N ALA A 18 5.01 -17.30 1.65
CA ALA A 18 5.51 -16.38 0.63
C ALA A 18 6.94 -16.77 0.17
N GLY A 19 7.80 -17.13 1.11
CA GLY A 19 9.15 -17.64 0.83
C GLY A 19 9.12 -18.95 0.06
N LEU A 20 8.23 -19.89 0.42
CA LEU A 20 8.08 -21.16 -0.30
C LEU A 20 7.59 -20.93 -1.73
N LEU A 21 6.62 -20.04 -1.94
CA LEU A 21 6.12 -19.67 -3.27
C LEU A 21 7.21 -19.01 -4.12
N TYR A 22 8.00 -18.10 -3.53
CA TYR A 22 9.14 -17.49 -4.20
C TYR A 22 10.21 -18.51 -4.60
N CYS A 23 10.61 -19.38 -3.66
CA CYS A 23 11.63 -20.40 -3.91
C CYS A 23 11.18 -21.43 -4.94
N THR A 24 9.93 -21.89 -4.85
CA THR A 24 9.35 -22.83 -5.84
C THR A 24 9.23 -22.19 -7.22
N GLY A 25 8.75 -20.94 -7.31
CA GLY A 25 8.73 -20.19 -8.56
C GLY A 25 10.12 -20.01 -9.18
N ARG A 26 11.13 -19.72 -8.35
CA ARG A 26 12.52 -19.62 -8.79
C ARG A 26 13.12 -20.96 -9.21
N TRP A 27 12.77 -22.06 -8.53
CA TRP A 27 13.24 -23.40 -8.88
C TRP A 27 12.62 -23.92 -10.17
N LEU A 28 11.35 -23.61 -10.42
CA LEU A 28 10.63 -23.95 -11.66
C LEU A 28 11.01 -23.05 -12.84
N ALA A 29 11.65 -21.91 -12.59
CA ALA A 29 12.08 -21.00 -13.66
C ALA A 29 13.15 -21.66 -14.55
N GLY A 30 12.95 -21.61 -15.86
CA GLY A 30 13.91 -22.12 -16.82
C GLY A 30 15.22 -21.32 -16.85
N PRO A 31 16.27 -21.83 -17.52
CA PRO A 31 17.55 -21.13 -17.64
C PRO A 31 17.41 -19.71 -18.18
N SER A 32 17.96 -18.72 -17.48
CA SER A 32 17.93 -17.32 -17.91
C SER A 32 19.29 -16.88 -18.44
N ILE A 33 19.36 -16.45 -19.70
CA ILE A 33 20.53 -15.76 -20.23
C ILE A 33 20.38 -14.27 -19.88
N SER A 34 21.30 -13.76 -19.07
CA SER A 34 21.39 -12.33 -18.75
C SER A 34 21.73 -11.55 -20.00
N SER A 35 20.97 -10.50 -20.28
CA SER A 35 21.23 -9.59 -21.38
C SER A 35 20.72 -8.19 -21.02
N PRO A 36 21.39 -7.11 -21.43
CA PRO A 36 20.97 -5.74 -21.12
C PRO A 36 19.53 -5.45 -21.52
N VAL A 37 19.08 -6.03 -22.64
CA VAL A 37 17.71 -5.88 -23.17
C VAL A 37 16.67 -6.48 -22.21
N LYS A 38 16.93 -7.65 -21.62
CA LYS A 38 16.01 -8.30 -20.66
C LYS A 38 15.94 -7.60 -19.30
N SER A 39 16.94 -6.79 -18.97
CA SER A 39 16.97 -5.97 -17.76
C SER A 39 16.54 -4.52 -17.98
N SER A 40 16.24 -4.14 -19.23
CA SER A 40 15.77 -2.80 -19.58
C SER A 40 14.26 -2.68 -19.44
N THR A 41 13.76 -1.46 -19.18
CA THR A 41 12.33 -1.16 -19.16
C THR A 41 11.70 -1.52 -20.51
N TYR A 42 10.61 -2.28 -20.50
CA TYR A 42 9.89 -2.61 -21.73
C TYR A 42 9.26 -1.35 -22.33
N SER A 43 9.73 -0.95 -23.51
CA SER A 43 9.23 0.22 -24.24
C SER A 43 8.87 -0.14 -25.69
N SER A 44 8.32 -1.35 -25.90
CA SER A 44 7.95 -1.86 -27.24
C SER A 44 9.11 -1.89 -28.28
N GLY A 45 10.36 -1.95 -27.81
CA GLY A 45 11.56 -1.92 -28.66
C GLY A 45 12.19 -0.54 -28.83
N GLU A 46 11.55 0.52 -28.33
CA GLU A 46 12.07 1.88 -28.34
C GLU A 46 13.01 2.17 -27.16
N ALA A 47 13.78 3.25 -27.25
CA ALA A 47 14.54 3.75 -26.12
C ALA A 47 13.58 4.15 -24.99
N PRO A 48 13.75 3.62 -23.76
CA PRO A 48 12.88 3.95 -22.66
C PRO A 48 12.98 5.45 -22.32
N PRO A 49 11.87 6.10 -21.94
CA PRO A 49 11.90 7.50 -21.55
C PRO A 49 12.88 7.71 -20.39
N THR A 50 13.74 8.72 -20.51
CA THR A 50 14.75 9.07 -19.49
C THR A 50 14.15 9.86 -18.34
N GLU A 51 12.99 10.48 -18.58
CA GLU A 51 12.23 11.22 -17.59
C GLU A 51 11.24 10.29 -16.88
N LEU A 52 11.14 10.44 -15.56
CA LEU A 52 10.13 9.73 -14.78
C LEU A 52 8.74 10.19 -15.23
N ALA A 53 7.99 9.30 -15.86
CA ALA A 53 6.57 9.51 -16.06
C ALA A 53 5.91 9.52 -14.68
N ALA A 54 5.57 10.71 -14.19
CA ALA A 54 4.69 10.90 -13.03
C ALA A 54 3.30 11.39 -13.48
N PRO A 55 2.56 10.63 -14.31
CA PRO A 55 1.25 11.03 -14.76
C PRO A 55 0.34 11.20 -13.55
N GLY A 56 -0.20 12.41 -13.36
CA GLY A 56 -1.25 12.68 -12.38
C GLY A 56 -0.83 12.67 -10.91
N TYR A 57 0.41 13.04 -10.56
CA TYR A 57 0.82 13.12 -9.13
C TYR A 57 -0.12 14.01 -8.29
N ARG A 58 -0.58 15.15 -8.83
CA ARG A 58 -1.51 16.05 -8.13
C ARG A 58 -2.85 15.37 -7.78
N PRO A 59 -3.62 14.80 -8.73
CA PRO A 59 -4.86 14.10 -8.37
C PRO A 59 -4.62 12.86 -7.50
N PHE A 60 -3.52 12.13 -7.70
CA PHE A 60 -3.16 11.00 -6.83
C PHE A 60 -2.89 11.45 -5.39
N PHE A 61 -2.19 12.57 -5.20
CA PHE A 61 -1.86 13.10 -3.88
C PHE A 61 -3.10 13.44 -3.07
N VAL A 62 -4.09 14.12 -3.67
CA VAL A 62 -5.35 14.47 -3.00
C VAL A 62 -6.08 13.21 -2.54
N LEU A 63 -6.16 12.18 -3.40
CA LEU A 63 -6.76 10.90 -3.05
C LEU A 63 -6.00 10.19 -1.93
N ALA A 64 -4.66 10.15 -1.99
CA ALA A 64 -3.84 9.54 -0.96
C ALA A 64 -4.00 10.24 0.40
N LEU A 65 -4.01 11.57 0.41
CA LEU A 65 -4.21 12.35 1.63
C LEU A 65 -5.62 12.15 2.20
N PHE A 66 -6.64 12.09 1.35
CA PHE A 66 -8.00 11.77 1.75
C PHE A 66 -8.07 10.42 2.49
N PHE A 67 -7.49 9.37 1.91
CA PHE A 67 -7.47 8.05 2.55
C PHE A 67 -6.66 8.04 3.85
N ALA A 68 -5.55 8.78 3.92
CA ALA A 68 -4.77 8.89 5.15
C ALA A 68 -5.57 9.55 6.29
N ILE A 69 -6.28 10.64 6.01
CA ILE A 69 -7.11 11.34 7.00
C ILE A 69 -8.33 10.51 7.40
N LEU A 70 -8.97 9.84 6.42
CA LEU A 70 -10.08 8.93 6.69
C LEU A 70 -9.62 7.77 7.57
N HIS A 71 -8.45 7.20 7.30
CA HIS A 71 -7.87 6.14 8.10
C HIS A 71 -7.62 6.59 9.54
N LEU A 72 -7.10 7.81 9.74
CA LEU A 72 -6.96 8.42 11.07
C LEU A 72 -8.32 8.55 11.79
N GLY A 73 -9.37 8.94 11.06
CA GLY A 73 -10.74 9.00 11.60
C GLY A 73 -11.23 7.65 12.12
N VAL A 74 -11.01 6.58 11.34
CA VAL A 74 -11.38 5.21 11.74
C VAL A 74 -10.56 4.74 12.94
N LEU A 75 -9.27 5.08 13.02
CA LEU A 75 -8.45 4.77 14.20
C LEU A 75 -8.97 5.46 15.47
N ILE A 76 -9.31 6.75 15.38
CA ILE A 76 -9.87 7.51 16.52
C ILE A 76 -11.22 6.91 16.95
N LEU A 77 -12.07 6.52 16.01
CA LEU A 77 -13.34 5.83 16.31
C LEU A 77 -13.12 4.46 16.96
N GLY A 78 -12.17 3.68 16.47
CA GLY A 78 -11.91 2.32 16.94
C GLY A 78 -11.22 2.24 18.30
N ILE A 79 -10.45 3.26 18.67
CA ILE A 79 -9.71 3.33 19.95
C ILE A 79 -10.51 4.09 21.01
N GLY A 80 -11.40 5.00 20.61
CA GLY A 80 -11.95 6.04 21.47
C GLY A 80 -13.01 5.59 22.49
N SER A 81 -12.84 6.04 23.73
CA SER A 81 -13.95 6.24 24.66
C SER A 81 -14.80 7.45 24.21
N SER A 82 -16.08 7.51 24.62
CA SER A 82 -16.99 8.63 24.31
C SER A 82 -16.62 9.91 25.07
N SER A 83 -15.46 10.49 24.78
CA SER A 83 -15.00 11.76 25.34
C SER A 83 -15.31 12.93 24.41
N VAL A 84 -15.53 14.10 24.98
CA VAL A 84 -15.74 15.35 24.23
C VAL A 84 -14.55 15.65 23.29
N LEU A 85 -13.34 15.30 23.71
CA LEU A 85 -12.11 15.54 22.94
C LEU A 85 -12.10 14.70 21.64
N VAL A 86 -12.52 13.44 21.71
CA VAL A 86 -12.67 12.56 20.53
C VAL A 86 -13.67 13.15 19.54
N GLN A 87 -14.80 13.67 20.03
CA GLN A 87 -15.81 14.30 19.17
C GLN A 87 -15.26 15.53 18.45
N ILE A 88 -14.49 16.38 19.14
CA ILE A 88 -13.84 17.54 18.52
C ILE A 88 -12.88 17.10 17.40
N TYR A 89 -12.07 16.07 17.64
CA TYR A 89 -11.19 15.51 16.60
C TYR A 89 -11.96 14.99 15.40
N LEU A 90 -13.07 14.27 15.61
CA LEU A 90 -13.89 13.73 14.52
C LEU A 90 -14.52 14.84 13.68
N VAL A 91 -14.96 15.94 14.30
CA VAL A 91 -15.45 17.12 13.56
C VAL A 91 -14.33 17.72 12.71
N GLY A 92 -13.12 17.88 13.27
CA GLY A 92 -11.97 18.38 12.52
C GLY A 92 -11.60 17.49 11.31
N ILE A 93 -11.61 16.17 11.50
CA ILE A 93 -11.38 15.19 10.44
C ILE A 93 -12.47 15.28 9.37
N PHE A 94 -13.75 15.37 9.76
CA PHE A 94 -14.86 15.51 8.83
C PHE A 94 -14.71 16.78 7.97
N LEU A 95 -14.35 17.91 8.57
CA LEU A 95 -14.11 19.16 7.86
C LEU A 95 -12.91 19.04 6.89
N ALA A 96 -11.82 18.38 7.31
CA ALA A 96 -10.67 18.14 6.45
C ALA A 96 -11.02 17.25 5.24
N LEU A 97 -11.85 16.23 5.44
CA LEU A 97 -12.34 15.37 4.36
C LEU A 97 -13.26 16.14 3.40
N LEU A 98 -14.14 17.00 3.92
CA LEU A 98 -14.97 17.88 3.09
C LEU A 98 -14.13 18.83 2.25
N ALA A 99 -13.11 19.46 2.85
CA ALA A 99 -12.19 20.32 2.12
C ALA A 99 -11.52 19.56 0.97
N LEU A 100 -11.01 18.34 1.22
CA LEU A 100 -10.38 17.53 0.18
C LEU A 100 -11.33 17.07 -0.94
N ILE A 101 -12.62 16.91 -0.66
CA ILE A 101 -13.64 16.59 -1.67
C ILE A 101 -13.99 17.84 -2.50
N LEU A 102 -14.10 18.99 -1.84
CA LEU A 102 -14.56 20.24 -2.45
C LEU A 102 -13.46 21.01 -3.20
N GLY A 103 -12.18 20.79 -2.85
CA GLY A 103 -11.01 21.41 -3.47
C GLY A 103 -10.48 22.60 -2.69
#